data_AF-A0AAI7ZHM5-F1
#
_entry.id   AF-A0AAI7ZHM5-F1
#
_cell.length_a   1.000
_cell.length_b   1.000
_cell.length_c   1.000
_cell.angle_alpha   90.00
_cell.angle_beta   90.00
_cell.angle_gamma   90.00
#
_symmetry.space_group_name_H-M   'P 1'
#
loop_
_entity.id
_entity.type
_entity.pdbx_description
1 polymer ?
#
loop_
_entity_poly.entity_id
_entity_poly.type
_entity_poly.pdbx_seq_one_letter_code
_entity_poly.pdbx_strand_id
1 'polypeptide(L)'
;MQYTLTDADVAGPFQPIPKGPAEQAKLTALGYASVDEALGERFHADPALLRQLNPGVDLSKAGSVIEVPNIDGVPPLAKPAKLVVDKSDSTLRLFDADGKVYAQFPVSSGSKHDPLPIGRWKILGISRDPVFKYNPKLFWDAKKGEQKATLPAGPNNPVGRVWIDLSKPHYGLHGTPEPGHVGKTESHGCVRLTNWDVVALASVVGPSVPVVMQE
;
A
#
# COMPACT_ATOMS: atom_id res chain seq x y z
N MET A 1 -22.75 1.35 2.86
CA MET A 1 -23.17 1.54 4.27
C MET A 1 -23.14 3.02 4.52
N GLN A 2 -24.07 3.53 5.32
CA GLN A 2 -24.10 4.95 5.62
C GLN A 2 -23.09 5.30 6.72
N TYR A 3 -22.37 6.37 6.51
CA TYR A 3 -21.42 6.93 7.46
C TYR A 3 -21.59 8.45 7.52
N THR A 4 -21.66 9.00 8.71
CA THR A 4 -21.71 10.46 8.93
C THR A 4 -20.31 10.97 9.13
N LEU A 5 -19.86 11.88 8.25
CA LEU A 5 -18.55 12.50 8.35
C LEU A 5 -18.42 13.26 9.68
N THR A 6 -17.32 13.03 10.38
CA THR A 6 -16.99 13.73 11.63
C THR A 6 -16.07 14.92 11.36
N ASP A 7 -15.91 15.81 12.33
CA ASP A 7 -14.90 16.88 12.23
C ASP A 7 -13.48 16.32 12.03
N ALA A 8 -13.18 15.17 12.63
CA ALA A 8 -11.88 14.51 12.49
C ALA A 8 -11.62 14.00 11.07
N ASP A 9 -12.67 13.57 10.35
CA ASP A 9 -12.55 13.10 8.96
C ASP A 9 -12.12 14.22 8.01
N VAL A 10 -12.48 15.47 8.32
CA VAL A 10 -12.28 16.62 7.43
C VAL A 10 -11.25 17.62 7.95
N ALA A 11 -10.65 17.38 9.13
CA ALA A 11 -9.70 18.29 9.77
C ALA A 11 -8.35 18.41 9.04
N GLY A 12 -7.92 17.37 8.33
CA GLY A 12 -6.59 17.32 7.69
C GLY A 12 -5.44 17.16 8.69
N PRO A 13 -4.22 17.62 8.35
CA PRO A 13 -3.89 18.47 7.20
C PRO A 13 -3.98 17.71 5.87
N PHE A 14 -4.55 18.37 4.86
CA PHE A 14 -4.54 17.90 3.48
C PHE A 14 -3.68 18.86 2.65
N GLN A 15 -2.60 18.32 2.06
CA GLN A 15 -1.69 19.13 1.25
C GLN A 15 -1.29 18.38 -0.01
N PRO A 16 -1.22 19.04 -1.18
CA PRO A 16 -0.78 18.40 -2.41
C PRO A 16 0.61 17.77 -2.24
N ILE A 17 0.76 16.52 -2.69
CA ILE A 17 2.04 15.84 -2.67
C ILE A 17 2.80 16.17 -3.97
N PRO A 18 3.97 16.82 -3.90
CA PRO A 18 4.78 17.09 -5.08
C PRO A 18 5.18 15.79 -5.78
N LYS A 19 5.37 15.81 -7.11
CA LYS A 19 5.78 14.62 -7.86
C LYS A 19 7.27 14.27 -7.71
N GLY A 20 8.11 15.25 -7.38
CA GLY A 20 9.57 15.09 -7.38
C GLY A 20 10.11 14.68 -6.00
N PRO A 21 11.01 13.68 -5.90
CA PRO A 21 11.59 13.24 -4.63
C PRO A 21 12.25 14.37 -3.82
N ALA A 22 12.87 15.34 -4.50
CA ALA A 22 13.53 16.48 -3.85
C ALA A 22 12.55 17.43 -3.15
N GLU A 23 11.36 17.65 -3.71
CA GLU A 23 10.33 18.50 -3.10
C GLU A 23 9.56 17.73 -2.02
N GLN A 24 9.29 16.45 -2.25
CA GLN A 24 8.70 15.56 -1.25
C GLN A 24 9.55 15.50 0.04
N ALA A 25 10.88 15.48 -0.09
CA ALA A 25 11.81 15.46 1.03
C ALA A 25 11.78 16.74 1.91
N LYS A 26 11.18 17.84 1.43
CA LYS A 26 11.03 19.08 2.21
C LYS A 26 9.78 19.09 3.09
N LEU A 27 8.85 18.16 2.87
CA LEU A 27 7.63 18.07 3.66
C LEU A 27 7.90 17.48 5.05
N THR A 28 7.04 17.78 6.01
CA THR A 28 7.09 17.14 7.34
C THR A 28 6.62 15.68 7.28
N ALA A 29 5.63 15.40 6.44
CA ALA A 29 5.07 14.07 6.19
C ALA A 29 4.49 13.99 4.78
N LEU A 30 4.51 12.80 4.18
CA LEU A 30 3.75 12.47 2.99
C LEU A 30 2.33 12.03 3.39
N GLY A 31 1.59 12.95 4.02
CA GLY A 31 0.20 12.77 4.45
C GLY A 31 -0.78 12.67 3.29
N TYR A 32 -2.09 12.59 3.56
CA TYR A 32 -3.12 12.58 2.52
C TYR A 32 -3.19 13.94 1.80
N ALA A 33 -3.42 13.93 0.50
CA ALA A 33 -3.57 15.13 -0.31
C ALA A 33 -4.99 15.71 -0.29
N SER A 34 -5.98 14.90 0.09
CA SER A 34 -7.39 15.31 0.15
C SER A 34 -8.20 14.47 1.15
N VAL A 35 -9.38 14.97 1.51
CA VAL A 35 -10.35 14.23 2.32
C VAL A 35 -10.74 12.93 1.63
N ASP A 36 -11.02 12.99 0.32
CA ASP A 36 -11.44 11.84 -0.48
C ASP A 36 -10.40 10.72 -0.48
N GLU A 37 -9.12 11.07 -0.46
CA GLU A 37 -8.01 10.11 -0.33
C GLU A 37 -7.97 9.49 1.07
N ALA A 38 -8.09 10.31 2.11
CA ALA A 38 -8.13 9.82 3.50
C ALA A 38 -9.34 8.90 3.75
N LEU A 39 -10.51 9.25 3.22
CA LEU A 39 -11.71 8.43 3.26
C LEU A 39 -11.54 7.16 2.42
N GLY A 40 -10.89 7.24 1.26
CA GLY A 40 -10.57 6.09 0.41
C GLY A 40 -9.74 5.07 1.17
N GLU A 41 -8.69 5.53 1.84
CA GLU A 41 -7.84 4.70 2.67
C GLU A 41 -8.56 4.14 3.90
N ARG A 42 -9.44 4.94 4.52
CA ARG A 42 -10.26 4.49 5.66
C ARG A 42 -11.25 3.40 5.29
N PHE A 43 -11.90 3.52 4.12
CA PHE A 43 -12.98 2.63 3.69
C PHE A 43 -12.57 1.65 2.58
N HIS A 44 -11.26 1.50 2.38
CA HIS A 44 -10.65 0.57 1.42
C HIS A 44 -11.21 0.75 -0.01
N ALA A 45 -11.26 2.00 -0.46
CA ALA A 45 -11.92 2.43 -1.67
C ALA A 45 -11.04 3.38 -2.50
N ASP A 46 -11.19 3.30 -3.82
CA ASP A 46 -10.65 4.35 -4.69
C ASP A 46 -11.43 5.67 -4.47
N PRO A 47 -10.76 6.83 -4.38
CA PRO A 47 -11.44 8.11 -4.24
C PRO A 47 -12.48 8.41 -5.33
N ALA A 48 -12.27 7.92 -6.56
CA ALA A 48 -13.25 8.05 -7.64
C ALA A 48 -14.51 7.22 -7.36
N LEU A 49 -14.38 6.02 -6.76
CA LEU A 49 -15.52 5.22 -6.34
C LEU A 49 -16.33 5.95 -5.26
N LEU A 50 -15.66 6.55 -4.26
CA LEU A 50 -16.36 7.31 -3.22
C LEU A 50 -17.19 8.46 -3.79
N ARG A 51 -16.65 9.20 -4.78
CA ARG A 51 -17.41 10.25 -5.48
C ARG A 51 -18.60 9.70 -6.26
N GLN A 52 -18.44 8.53 -6.90
CA GLN A 52 -19.53 7.88 -7.64
C GLN A 52 -20.65 7.40 -6.73
N LEU A 53 -20.32 6.88 -5.55
CA LEU A 53 -21.30 6.45 -4.54
C LEU A 53 -22.06 7.64 -3.92
N ASN A 54 -21.48 8.84 -3.96
CA ASN A 54 -21.98 10.03 -3.29
C ASN A 54 -22.18 11.21 -4.23
N PRO A 55 -23.01 11.08 -5.28
CA PRO A 55 -23.19 12.12 -6.27
C PRO A 55 -23.76 13.40 -5.64
N GLY A 56 -23.04 14.52 -5.79
CA GLY A 56 -23.46 15.83 -5.30
C GLY A 56 -23.29 16.05 -3.79
N VAL A 57 -22.71 15.11 -3.05
CA VAL A 57 -22.37 15.28 -1.63
C VAL A 57 -20.99 15.91 -1.49
N ASP A 58 -20.87 16.92 -0.63
CA ASP A 58 -19.58 17.50 -0.26
C ASP A 58 -18.89 16.59 0.77
N LEU A 59 -17.89 15.84 0.31
CA LEU A 59 -17.08 14.94 1.14
C LEU A 59 -16.16 15.69 2.11
N SER A 60 -15.98 17.01 1.96
CA SER A 60 -15.14 17.82 2.85
C SER A 60 -15.91 18.46 4.00
N LYS A 61 -17.22 18.20 4.10
CA LYS A 61 -18.10 18.80 5.10
C LYS A 61 -18.49 17.79 6.19
N ALA A 62 -18.08 18.09 7.43
CA ALA A 62 -18.56 17.36 8.59
C ALA A 62 -20.10 17.40 8.70
N GLY A 63 -20.68 16.28 9.13
CA GLY A 63 -22.12 16.06 9.19
C GLY A 63 -22.76 15.60 7.88
N SER A 64 -22.05 15.61 6.75
CA SER A 64 -22.52 14.96 5.52
C SER A 64 -22.68 13.45 5.76
N VAL A 65 -23.79 12.89 5.31
CA VAL A 65 -24.02 11.44 5.30
C VAL A 65 -23.60 10.90 3.94
N ILE A 66 -22.70 9.91 3.95
CA ILE A 66 -22.13 9.32 2.73
C ILE A 66 -22.32 7.80 2.72
N GLU A 67 -22.45 7.23 1.52
CA GLU A 67 -22.37 5.81 1.26
C GLU A 67 -20.91 5.40 1.03
N VAL A 68 -20.44 4.43 1.81
CA VAL A 68 -19.09 3.88 1.73
C VAL A 68 -19.14 2.35 1.63
N PRO A 69 -18.08 1.69 1.12
CA PRO A 69 -17.96 0.24 1.23
C PRO A 69 -18.08 -0.21 2.69
N ASN A 70 -18.79 -1.31 2.92
CA ASN A 70 -18.86 -1.90 4.23
C ASN A 70 -17.60 -2.74 4.47
N ILE A 71 -16.68 -2.20 5.28
CA ILE A 71 -15.45 -2.88 5.69
C ILE A 71 -15.56 -3.52 7.08
N ASP A 72 -16.74 -3.43 7.71
CA ASP A 72 -16.99 -4.06 9.00
C ASP A 72 -17.13 -5.57 8.86
N GLY A 73 -16.81 -6.29 9.93
CA GLY A 73 -16.96 -7.75 9.98
C GLY A 73 -15.87 -8.53 9.25
N VAL A 74 -14.81 -7.86 8.76
CA VAL A 74 -13.59 -8.55 8.33
C VAL A 74 -12.93 -9.18 9.56
N PRO A 75 -12.84 -10.53 9.67
CA PRO A 75 -12.26 -11.17 10.82
C PRO A 75 -10.76 -10.82 10.91
N PRO A 76 -10.21 -10.66 12.13
CA PRO A 76 -8.77 -10.54 12.30
C PRO A 76 -8.05 -11.68 11.61
N LEU A 77 -6.99 -11.36 10.88
CA LEU A 77 -6.17 -12.38 10.25
C LEU A 77 -5.48 -13.22 11.33
N ALA A 78 -5.40 -14.53 11.10
CA ALA A 78 -4.51 -15.38 11.87
C ALA A 78 -3.08 -15.29 11.31
N LYS A 79 -2.09 -15.76 12.08
CA LYS A 79 -0.72 -15.92 11.59
C LYS A 79 -0.69 -17.02 10.51
N PRO A 80 -0.19 -16.75 9.29
CA PRO A 80 -0.11 -17.74 8.23
C PRO A 80 1.05 -18.72 8.45
N ALA A 81 0.89 -19.94 7.93
CA ALA A 81 1.98 -20.89 7.77
C ALA A 81 2.92 -20.51 6.62
N LYS A 82 2.41 -19.87 5.57
CA LYS A 82 3.19 -19.29 4.46
C LYS A 82 2.42 -18.20 3.72
N LEU A 83 3.16 -17.33 3.04
CA LEU A 83 2.64 -16.43 2.02
C LEU A 83 2.97 -16.97 0.63
N VAL A 84 2.06 -16.81 -0.32
CA VAL A 84 2.33 -17.07 -1.75
C VAL A 84 1.95 -15.84 -2.55
N VAL A 85 2.94 -15.22 -3.19
CA VAL A 85 2.75 -14.20 -4.22
C VAL A 85 2.71 -14.91 -5.56
N ASP A 86 1.61 -14.74 -6.26
CA ASP A 86 1.36 -15.35 -7.56
C ASP A 86 1.30 -14.25 -8.62
N LYS A 87 2.22 -14.34 -9.59
CA LYS A 87 2.36 -13.31 -10.62
C LYS A 87 1.20 -13.36 -11.61
N SER A 88 0.79 -14.54 -12.06
CA SER A 88 -0.29 -14.68 -13.05
C SER A 88 -1.63 -14.24 -12.49
N ASP A 89 -1.92 -14.57 -11.22
CA ASP A 89 -3.15 -14.15 -10.55
C ASP A 89 -3.10 -12.70 -10.04
N SER A 90 -1.92 -12.07 -9.97
CA SER A 90 -1.71 -10.77 -9.32
C SER A 90 -2.21 -10.75 -7.88
N THR A 91 -1.89 -11.79 -7.11
CA THR A 91 -2.34 -11.95 -5.73
C THR A 91 -1.21 -12.27 -4.75
N LEU A 92 -1.44 -11.91 -3.49
CA LEU A 92 -0.75 -12.47 -2.33
C LEU A 92 -1.76 -13.23 -1.49
N ARG A 93 -1.54 -14.54 -1.32
CA ARG A 93 -2.41 -15.45 -0.57
C ARG A 93 -1.76 -15.88 0.74
N LEU A 94 -2.56 -15.95 1.80
CA LEU A 94 -2.17 -16.45 3.12
C LEU A 94 -2.71 -17.87 3.28
N PHE A 95 -1.82 -18.79 3.62
CA PHE A 95 -2.14 -20.20 3.82
C PHE A 95 -2.04 -20.57 5.29
N ASP A 96 -2.98 -21.38 5.78
CA ASP A 96 -2.88 -22.03 7.08
C ASP A 96 -1.95 -23.27 7.05
N ALA A 97 -1.82 -23.95 8.19
CA ALA A 97 -0.95 -25.11 8.35
C ALA A 97 -1.39 -26.32 7.50
N ASP A 98 -2.69 -26.41 7.20
CA ASP A 98 -3.28 -27.47 6.38
C ASP A 98 -3.18 -27.16 4.87
N GLY A 99 -2.64 -25.99 4.52
CA GLY A 99 -2.45 -25.55 3.14
C GLY A 99 -3.71 -24.97 2.51
N LYS A 100 -4.70 -24.55 3.31
CA LYS A 100 -5.88 -23.85 2.82
C LYS A 100 -5.63 -22.34 2.81
N VAL A 101 -6.09 -21.70 1.73
CA VAL A 101 -6.10 -20.23 1.63
C VAL A 101 -7.22 -19.69 2.50
N TYR A 102 -6.89 -18.77 3.41
CA TYR A 102 -7.88 -18.10 4.27
C TYR A 102 -7.95 -16.59 4.06
N ALA A 103 -6.97 -16.00 3.35
CA ALA A 103 -7.00 -14.60 2.93
C ALA A 103 -6.23 -14.40 1.63
N GLN A 104 -6.63 -13.38 0.87
CA GLN A 104 -6.01 -13.00 -0.39
C GLN A 104 -6.04 -11.48 -0.54
N PHE A 105 -4.92 -10.90 -1.00
CA PHE A 105 -4.80 -9.49 -1.34
C PHE A 105 -4.43 -9.34 -2.81
N PRO A 106 -5.04 -8.39 -3.55
CA PRO A 106 -4.54 -7.98 -4.85
C PRO A 106 -3.14 -7.37 -4.71
N VAL A 107 -2.26 -7.62 -5.69
CA VAL A 107 -0.93 -7.02 -5.71
C VAL A 107 -0.53 -6.56 -7.11
N SER A 108 0.30 -5.52 -7.18
CA SER A 108 1.12 -5.27 -8.38
C SER A 108 2.51 -5.86 -8.18
N SER A 109 3.02 -6.56 -9.19
CA SER A 109 4.30 -7.28 -9.13
C SER A 109 5.27 -6.82 -10.24
N GLY A 110 6.47 -7.39 -10.24
CA GLY A 110 7.59 -6.94 -11.07
C GLY A 110 7.33 -6.96 -12.57
N SER A 111 7.78 -5.90 -13.24
CA SER A 111 7.71 -5.70 -14.70
C SER A 111 8.61 -6.64 -15.49
N LYS A 112 8.56 -6.53 -16.83
CA LYS A 112 9.56 -7.20 -17.69
C LYS A 112 11.00 -6.73 -17.41
N HIS A 113 11.19 -5.47 -17.02
CA HIS A 113 12.53 -4.92 -16.74
C HIS A 113 13.03 -5.35 -15.37
N ASP A 114 12.15 -5.31 -14.37
CA ASP A 114 12.43 -5.70 -12.99
C ASP A 114 11.47 -6.84 -12.58
N PRO A 115 11.76 -8.09 -12.98
CA PRO A 115 10.83 -9.20 -12.78
C PRO A 115 10.66 -9.56 -11.31
N LEU A 116 9.47 -10.06 -10.97
CA LEU A 116 9.23 -10.69 -9.67
C LEU A 116 10.26 -11.81 -9.45
N PRO A 117 11.03 -11.80 -8.34
CA PRO A 117 12.07 -12.79 -8.13
C PRO A 117 11.44 -14.10 -7.66
N ILE A 118 11.10 -14.96 -8.59
CA ILE A 118 10.52 -16.29 -8.32
C ILE A 118 11.43 -17.09 -7.39
N GLY A 119 10.85 -17.72 -6.38
CA GLY A 119 11.59 -18.50 -5.39
C GLY A 119 11.00 -18.45 -3.99
N ARG A 120 11.82 -18.82 -3.01
CA ARG A 120 11.47 -18.81 -1.58
C ARG A 120 12.30 -17.78 -0.84
N TRP A 121 11.63 -16.90 -0.12
CA TRP A 121 12.21 -15.78 0.61
C TRP A 121 11.79 -15.82 2.07
N LYS A 122 12.58 -15.15 2.91
CA LYS A 122 12.29 -14.94 4.32
C LYS A 122 11.97 -13.48 4.57
N ILE A 123 11.07 -13.20 5.50
CA ILE A 123 10.91 -11.86 6.05
C ILE A 123 12.09 -11.57 6.97
N LEU A 124 12.80 -10.46 6.75
CA LEU A 124 13.92 -10.04 7.58
C LEU A 124 13.49 -9.02 8.65
N GLY A 125 12.49 -8.20 8.34
CA GLY A 125 12.01 -7.17 9.24
C GLY A 125 10.76 -6.49 8.71
N ILE A 126 10.10 -5.74 9.59
CA ILE A 126 8.89 -4.96 9.27
C ILE A 126 9.14 -3.55 9.77
N SER A 127 9.00 -2.56 8.88
CA SER A 127 9.07 -1.15 9.21
C SER A 127 7.70 -0.53 8.97
N ARG A 128 7.10 -0.01 10.06
CA ARG A 128 5.84 0.73 10.02
C ARG A 128 6.14 2.21 9.90
N ASP A 129 5.43 2.89 9.01
CA ASP A 129 5.63 4.30 8.66
C ASP A 129 7.11 4.63 8.37
N PRO A 130 7.75 3.92 7.41
CA PRO A 130 9.15 4.12 7.11
C PRO A 130 9.40 5.48 6.45
N VAL A 131 10.57 6.05 6.71
CA VAL A 131 11.17 7.01 5.77
C VAL A 131 11.68 6.26 4.54
N PHE A 132 11.57 6.88 3.36
CA PHE A 132 12.06 6.25 2.13
C PHE A 132 13.33 6.92 1.62
N LYS A 133 14.41 6.14 1.55
CA LYS A 133 15.70 6.61 1.07
C LYS A 133 15.77 6.43 -0.45
N TYR A 134 15.25 7.42 -1.17
CA TYR A 134 15.30 7.44 -2.63
C TYR A 134 16.75 7.47 -3.12
N ASN A 135 17.07 6.56 -4.03
CA ASN A 135 18.34 6.54 -4.74
C ASN A 135 18.07 6.36 -6.23
N PRO A 136 18.23 7.42 -7.06
CA PRO A 136 17.89 7.36 -8.49
C PRO A 136 18.70 6.31 -9.25
N LYS A 137 19.85 5.88 -8.73
CA LYS A 137 20.66 4.80 -9.34
C LYS A 137 20.00 3.43 -9.31
N LEU A 138 18.94 3.25 -8.53
CA LEU A 138 18.18 1.99 -8.42
C LEU A 138 16.96 1.96 -9.35
N PHE A 139 16.66 3.05 -10.07
CA PHE A 139 15.47 3.17 -10.91
C PHE A 139 15.89 3.49 -12.34
N TRP A 140 15.56 2.61 -13.28
CA TRP A 140 15.91 2.78 -14.70
C TRP A 140 15.17 3.95 -15.35
N ASP A 141 14.02 4.35 -14.79
CA ASP A 141 13.16 5.45 -15.21
C ASP A 141 13.36 6.74 -14.39
N ALA A 142 14.38 6.78 -13.53
CA ALA A 142 14.74 8.01 -12.80
C ALA A 142 15.01 9.16 -13.78
N LYS A 143 14.49 10.35 -13.48
CA LYS A 143 14.68 11.50 -14.36
C LYS A 143 16.12 12.01 -14.28
N LYS A 144 16.64 12.48 -15.41
CA LYS A 144 17.97 13.08 -15.48
C LYS A 144 18.09 14.25 -14.49
N GLY A 145 19.09 14.19 -13.63
CA GLY A 145 19.37 15.23 -12.63
C GLY A 145 18.74 14.98 -11.25
N GLU A 146 17.93 13.93 -11.09
CA GLU A 146 17.47 13.53 -9.76
C GLU A 146 18.63 13.09 -8.86
N GLN A 147 18.51 13.40 -7.57
CA GLN A 147 19.52 13.11 -6.55
C GLN A 147 18.92 12.23 -5.46
N LYS A 148 19.79 11.67 -4.61
CA LYS A 148 19.34 10.95 -3.42
C LYS A 148 18.52 11.87 -2.53
N ALA A 149 17.44 11.35 -1.97
CA ALA A 149 16.55 12.10 -1.09
C ALA A 149 16.02 11.19 0.03
N THR A 150 15.74 11.76 1.19
CA THR A 150 15.06 11.07 2.28
C THR A 150 13.64 11.61 2.35
N LEU A 151 12.69 10.79 1.91
CA LEU A 151 11.27 11.15 1.89
C LEU A 151 10.68 10.80 3.26
N PRO A 152 9.88 11.71 3.85
CA PRO A 152 9.31 11.48 5.16
C PRO A 152 8.23 10.39 5.09
N ALA A 153 7.85 9.87 6.26
CA ALA A 153 6.81 8.87 6.37
C ALA A 153 5.42 9.41 5.99
N GLY A 154 4.49 8.50 5.71
CA GLY A 154 3.09 8.79 5.48
C GLY A 154 2.45 7.89 4.42
N PRO A 155 1.12 7.93 4.28
CA PRO A 155 0.40 7.12 3.30
C PRO A 155 0.84 7.35 1.85
N ASN A 156 1.29 8.57 1.53
CA ASN A 156 1.79 8.92 0.20
C ASN A 156 3.29 8.63 -0.01
N ASN A 157 3.93 7.95 0.94
CA ASN A 157 5.30 7.50 0.76
C ASN A 157 5.38 6.45 -0.37
N PRO A 158 6.43 6.41 -1.21
CA PRO A 158 6.54 5.42 -2.29
C PRO A 158 6.44 3.94 -1.86
N VAL A 159 6.76 3.64 -0.59
CA VAL A 159 6.57 2.31 -0.01
C VAL A 159 5.37 2.22 0.93
N GLY A 160 4.54 3.26 0.93
CA GLY A 160 3.31 3.36 1.72
C GLY A 160 3.54 3.33 3.22
N ARG A 161 2.53 2.84 3.94
CA ARG A 161 2.50 2.78 5.41
C ARG A 161 3.38 1.68 6.01
N VAL A 162 3.78 0.67 5.22
CA VAL A 162 4.58 -0.45 5.72
C VAL A 162 5.54 -0.97 4.65
N TRP A 163 6.77 -1.25 5.07
CA TRP A 163 7.76 -2.04 4.34
C TRP A 163 8.03 -3.36 5.07
N ILE A 164 7.83 -4.48 4.38
CA ILE A 164 8.20 -5.83 4.83
C ILE A 164 9.42 -6.27 4.02
N ASP A 165 10.57 -6.32 4.69
CA ASP A 165 11.86 -6.60 4.06
C ASP A 165 12.01 -8.10 3.77
N LEU A 166 12.49 -8.44 2.58
CA LEU A 166 12.74 -9.84 2.19
C LEU A 166 14.23 -10.16 2.16
N SER A 167 14.56 -11.44 2.27
CA SER A 167 15.94 -11.93 2.16
C SER A 167 16.57 -11.76 0.77
N LYS A 168 15.82 -11.22 -0.20
CA LYS A 168 16.33 -10.76 -1.48
C LYS A 168 16.70 -9.27 -1.37
N PRO A 169 17.97 -8.88 -1.55
CA PRO A 169 18.39 -7.49 -1.41
C PRO A 169 17.58 -6.54 -2.29
N HIS A 170 17.06 -5.46 -1.69
CA HIS A 170 16.23 -4.41 -2.31
C HIS A 170 14.78 -4.80 -2.66
N TYR A 171 14.31 -5.99 -2.27
CA TYR A 171 12.94 -6.43 -2.52
C TYR A 171 12.15 -6.48 -1.22
N GLY A 172 10.88 -6.12 -1.30
CA GLY A 172 9.96 -6.11 -0.18
C GLY A 172 8.51 -6.29 -0.61
N LEU A 173 7.66 -6.55 0.38
CA LEU A 173 6.21 -6.39 0.28
C LEU A 173 5.89 -5.03 0.92
N HIS A 174 5.18 -4.15 0.23
CA HIS A 174 4.99 -2.80 0.74
C HIS A 174 3.68 -2.15 0.29
N GLY A 175 3.29 -1.08 0.98
CA GLY A 175 2.11 -0.28 0.62
C GLY A 175 2.33 0.59 -0.61
N THR A 176 1.36 1.38 -1.02
CA THR A 176 1.51 2.29 -2.16
C THR A 176 0.73 3.58 -1.95
N PRO A 177 1.21 4.72 -2.47
CA PRO A 177 0.41 5.94 -2.55
C PRO A 177 -0.75 5.83 -3.55
N GLU A 178 -0.76 4.80 -4.40
CA GLU A 178 -1.72 4.66 -5.51
C GLU A 178 -2.52 3.36 -5.41
N PRO A 179 -3.38 3.19 -4.39
CA PRO A 179 -4.11 1.93 -4.17
C PRO A 179 -4.98 1.53 -5.38
N GLY A 180 -5.52 2.50 -6.12
CA GLY A 180 -6.31 2.26 -7.33
C GLY A 180 -5.55 1.59 -8.49
N HIS A 181 -4.22 1.59 -8.45
CA HIS A 181 -3.33 0.98 -9.45
C HIS A 181 -2.87 -0.44 -9.09
N VAL A 182 -3.17 -0.92 -7.89
CA VAL A 182 -2.81 -2.28 -7.43
C VAL A 182 -3.52 -3.31 -8.31
N GLY A 183 -2.77 -4.28 -8.82
CA GLY A 183 -3.26 -5.32 -9.73
C GLY A 183 -3.51 -4.84 -11.18
N LYS A 184 -3.22 -3.57 -11.49
CA LYS A 184 -3.40 -2.97 -12.83
C LYS A 184 -2.09 -2.47 -13.45
N THR A 185 -1.01 -2.50 -12.68
CA THR A 185 0.28 -1.91 -13.05
C THR A 185 1.42 -2.85 -12.69
N GLU A 186 2.57 -2.65 -13.32
CA GLU A 186 3.81 -3.34 -12.98
C GLU A 186 4.68 -2.50 -12.04
N SER A 187 5.58 -3.14 -11.31
CA SER A 187 6.51 -2.51 -10.37
C SER A 187 7.97 -2.64 -10.82
N HIS A 188 8.87 -1.95 -10.10
CA HIS A 188 10.32 -2.12 -10.15
C HIS A 188 10.79 -3.36 -9.38
N GLY A 189 10.04 -4.47 -9.46
CA GLY A 189 10.37 -5.77 -8.86
C GLY A 189 9.74 -6.05 -7.50
N CYS A 190 9.45 -5.03 -6.69
CA CYS A 190 8.78 -5.20 -5.39
C CYS A 190 7.30 -5.58 -5.51
N VAL A 191 6.71 -6.13 -4.45
CA VAL A 191 5.27 -6.44 -4.41
C VAL A 191 4.53 -5.30 -3.75
N ARG A 192 3.68 -4.61 -4.50
CA ARG A 192 2.88 -3.48 -4.02
C ARG A 192 1.49 -3.97 -3.62
N LEU A 193 1.10 -3.63 -2.41
CA LEU A 193 -0.25 -3.79 -1.86
C LEU A 193 -0.82 -2.40 -1.59
N THR A 194 -2.12 -2.33 -1.39
CA THR A 194 -2.76 -1.15 -0.80
C THR A 194 -2.21 -0.95 0.63
N ASN A 195 -2.31 0.28 1.15
CA ASN A 195 -1.83 0.54 2.51
C ASN A 195 -2.61 -0.25 3.57
N TRP A 196 -3.93 -0.37 3.42
CA TRP A 196 -4.74 -1.18 4.34
C TRP A 196 -4.36 -2.66 4.34
N ASP A 197 -4.13 -3.26 3.16
CA ASP A 197 -3.77 -4.68 3.05
C ASP A 197 -2.39 -4.96 3.62
N VAL A 198 -1.38 -4.10 3.35
CA VAL A 198 -0.04 -4.31 3.92
C VAL A 198 -0.03 -4.09 5.43
N VAL A 199 -0.83 -3.15 5.96
CA VAL A 199 -0.97 -2.92 7.40
C VAL A 199 -1.58 -4.14 8.08
N ALA A 200 -2.62 -4.73 7.48
CA ALA A 200 -3.24 -5.95 7.95
C ALA A 200 -2.25 -7.13 7.89
N LEU A 201 -1.55 -7.32 6.77
CA LEU A 201 -0.53 -8.35 6.61
C LEU A 201 0.57 -8.25 7.67
N ALA A 202 1.11 -7.05 7.88
CA ALA A 202 2.18 -6.77 8.83
C ALA A 202 1.78 -6.95 10.30
N SER A 203 0.49 -7.12 10.60
CA SER A 203 0.02 -7.45 11.96
C SER A 203 0.13 -8.95 12.29
N VAL A 204 0.28 -9.81 11.28
CA VAL A 204 0.21 -11.27 11.44
C VAL A 204 1.43 -12.02 10.91
N VAL A 205 2.36 -11.34 10.24
CA VAL A 205 3.59 -11.95 9.70
C VAL A 205 4.83 -11.54 10.50
N GLY A 206 5.90 -12.30 10.31
CA GLY A 206 7.20 -12.04 10.91
C GLY A 206 8.25 -13.02 10.36
N PRO A 207 9.49 -13.00 10.88
CA PRO A 207 10.60 -13.76 10.30
C PRO A 207 10.40 -15.28 10.17
N SER A 208 9.49 -15.86 10.94
CA SER A 208 9.15 -17.29 10.85
C SER A 208 8.26 -17.65 9.66
N VAL A 209 7.62 -16.66 9.01
CA VAL A 209 6.68 -16.90 7.91
C VAL A 209 7.45 -16.89 6.59
N PRO A 210 7.50 -18.01 5.85
CA PRO A 210 8.13 -18.05 4.53
C PRO A 210 7.25 -17.35 3.49
N VAL A 211 7.92 -16.72 2.51
CA VAL A 211 7.28 -16.09 1.35
C VAL A 211 7.68 -16.87 0.11
N VAL A 212 6.70 -17.37 -0.63
CA VAL A 212 6.91 -18.04 -1.92
C VAL A 212 6.47 -17.07 -3.01
N MET A 213 7.31 -16.86 -4.01
CA MET A 213 6.96 -16.12 -5.23
C MET A 213 6.94 -17.12 -6.39
N GLN A 214 5.83 -17.17 -7.12
CA GLN A 214 5.61 -18.09 -8.23
C GLN A 214 4.97 -17.37 -9.43
N GLU A 215 4.99 -18.05 -10.58
CA GLU A 215 4.26 -17.62 -11.78
C GLU A 215 2.82 -18.10 -11.74
#